data_AF-A0A1U7YUE7-F1
#
_entry.id   AF-A0A1U7YUE7-F1
#
_cell.length_a   1.000
_cell.length_b   1.000
_cell.length_c   1.000
_cell.angle_alpha   90.00
_cell.angle_beta   90.00
_cell.angle_gamma   90.00
#
_symmetry.space_group_name_H-M   'P 1'
#
loop_
_entity.id
_entity.type
_entity.pdbx_description
1 polymer ?
#
loop_
_entity_poly.entity_id
_entity_poly.type
_entity_poly.pdbx_seq_one_letter_code
_entity_poly.pdbx_strand_id
1 'polypeptide(L)'
;MAKALQQAPWFINGHYLSVRRWEPNFVASKAKEVYSDVWVHLLQLSTEFYDGIVLRRIGNSIRKLLRIDACASSTIRGRYTRLCVQVPLDQPVQTVVQIGAHIQQLLYEGENFLCKACGRLGHTAPSCIYPKTESVKQTQAGP
;
A
#
# COMPACT_ATOMS: atom_id res chain seq x y z
N MET A 1 2.35 -23.85 6.85
CA MET A 1 1.50 -23.10 5.88
C MET A 1 1.01 -21.75 6.39
N ALA A 2 0.64 -21.58 7.67
CA ALA A 2 0.19 -20.29 8.21
C ALA A 2 1.21 -19.14 8.05
N LYS A 3 2.51 -19.44 8.20
CA LYS A 3 3.60 -18.45 8.11
C LYS A 3 3.66 -17.76 6.75
N ALA A 4 3.39 -18.49 5.65
CA ALA A 4 3.40 -17.93 4.29
C ALA A 4 2.30 -16.87 4.10
N LEU A 5 1.09 -17.12 4.59
CA LEU A 5 0.00 -16.15 4.52
C LEU A 5 0.19 -14.97 5.47
N GLN A 6 0.75 -15.24 6.66
CA GLN A 6 0.97 -14.21 7.67
C GLN A 6 2.08 -13.22 7.30
N GLN A 7 3.06 -13.64 6.49
CA GLN A 7 4.21 -12.83 6.11
C GLN A 7 4.04 -12.11 4.76
N ALA A 8 2.88 -12.26 4.10
CA ALA A 8 2.53 -11.46 2.94
C ALA A 8 2.52 -9.95 3.27
N PRO A 9 2.77 -9.09 2.27
CA PRO A 9 3.11 -9.40 0.87
C PRO A 9 4.54 -9.92 0.64
N TRP A 10 4.70 -10.71 -0.42
CA TRP A 10 5.98 -11.33 -0.80
C TRP A 10 6.53 -10.72 -2.09
N PHE A 11 7.84 -10.52 -2.09
CA PHE A 11 8.59 -10.18 -3.29
C PHE A 11 9.72 -11.19 -3.48
N ILE A 12 9.81 -11.77 -4.69
CA ILE A 12 10.89 -12.69 -5.09
C ILE A 12 11.56 -12.06 -6.30
N ASN A 13 12.86 -11.76 -6.19
CA ASN A 13 13.63 -11.05 -7.23
C ASN A 13 12.94 -9.76 -7.73
N GLY A 14 12.28 -9.03 -6.83
CA GLY A 14 11.56 -7.79 -7.16
C GLY A 14 10.20 -8.00 -7.83
N HIS A 15 9.77 -9.24 -8.07
CA HIS A 15 8.44 -9.58 -8.57
C HIS A 15 7.48 -9.86 -7.42
N TYR A 16 6.29 -9.29 -7.49
CA TYR A 16 5.24 -9.51 -6.49
C TYR A 16 4.71 -10.94 -6.59
N LEU A 17 4.57 -11.61 -5.44
CA LEU A 17 3.92 -12.90 -5.32
C LEU A 17 2.67 -12.78 -4.45
N SER A 18 1.52 -12.95 -5.09
CA SER A 18 0.24 -13.08 -4.39
C SER A 18 0.10 -14.47 -3.78
N VAL A 19 -0.33 -14.54 -2.52
CA VAL A 19 -0.58 -15.79 -1.82
C VAL A 19 -1.98 -15.74 -1.22
N ARG A 20 -2.82 -16.72 -1.57
CA ARG A 20 -4.17 -16.89 -1.00
C ARG A 20 -4.32 -18.24 -0.32
N ARG A 21 -5.35 -18.35 0.51
CA ARG A 21 -5.78 -19.65 1.04
C ARG A 21 -6.28 -20.52 -0.11
N TRP A 22 -5.97 -21.81 -0.04
CA TRP A 22 -6.53 -22.79 -0.95
C TRP A 22 -8.04 -22.85 -0.78
N GLU A 23 -8.75 -22.95 -1.91
CA GLU A 23 -10.20 -23.08 -1.97
C GLU A 23 -10.56 -24.35 -2.76
N PRO A 24 -11.56 -25.13 -2.32
CA PRO A 24 -12.01 -26.29 -3.07
C PRO A 24 -12.63 -25.86 -4.41
N ASN A 25 -12.51 -26.71 -5.44
CA ASN A 25 -12.97 -26.43 -6.80
C ASN A 25 -12.31 -25.20 -7.46
N PHE A 26 -11.09 -24.85 -7.04
CA PHE A 26 -10.32 -23.79 -7.65
C PHE A 26 -10.05 -24.04 -9.15
N VAL A 27 -10.46 -23.09 -10.01
CA VAL A 27 -10.20 -23.12 -11.45
C VAL A 27 -9.29 -21.96 -11.82
N ALA A 28 -8.03 -22.26 -12.14
CA ALA A 28 -7.00 -21.27 -12.41
C ALA A 28 -7.38 -20.27 -13.52
N SER A 29 -8.02 -20.73 -14.60
CA SER A 29 -8.41 -19.88 -15.74
C SER A 29 -9.54 -18.90 -15.43
N LYS A 30 -10.33 -19.13 -14.37
CA LYS A 30 -11.41 -18.25 -13.92
C LYS A 30 -10.99 -17.36 -12.76
N ALA A 31 -9.79 -17.59 -12.22
CA ALA A 31 -9.30 -16.87 -11.06
C ALA A 31 -8.93 -15.44 -11.46
N LYS A 32 -9.63 -14.45 -10.89
CA LYS A 32 -9.24 -13.05 -11.02
C LYS A 32 -8.74 -12.56 -9.66
N GLU A 33 -7.48 -12.13 -9.62
CA GLU A 33 -6.99 -11.38 -8.49
C GLU A 33 -7.55 -9.96 -8.56
N VAL A 34 -8.32 -9.57 -7.55
CA VAL A 34 -8.97 -8.25 -7.49
C VAL A 34 -8.24 -7.32 -6.53
N TYR A 35 -7.58 -7.89 -5.53
CA TYR A 35 -6.89 -7.17 -4.48
C TYR A 35 -5.50 -7.75 -4.28
N SER A 36 -4.57 -6.87 -3.90
CA SER A 36 -3.25 -7.27 -3.46
C SER A 36 -2.91 -6.56 -2.16
N ASP A 37 -2.22 -7.28 -1.29
CA ASP A 37 -1.72 -6.74 -0.04
C ASP A 37 -0.40 -6.03 -0.34
N VAL A 38 -0.19 -4.81 0.15
CA VAL A 38 1.02 -4.01 -0.12
C VAL A 38 1.46 -3.27 1.13
N TRP A 39 2.77 -3.17 1.33
CA TRP A 39 3.35 -2.33 2.37
C TRP A 39 3.41 -0.88 1.90
N VAL A 40 3.01 0.03 2.78
CA VAL A 40 3.03 1.47 2.58
C VAL A 40 3.82 2.12 3.70
N HIS A 41 4.87 2.86 3.36
CA HIS A 41 5.68 3.64 4.28
C HIS A 41 5.04 5.01 4.52
N LEU A 42 4.95 5.38 5.81
CA LEU A 42 4.64 6.72 6.27
C LEU A 42 5.96 7.42 6.60
N LEU A 43 6.57 8.02 5.59
CA LEU A 43 7.87 8.67 5.73
C LEU A 43 7.80 9.80 6.75
N GLN A 44 8.74 9.81 7.70
CA GLN A 44 8.91 10.88 8.70
C GLN A 44 7.66 11.18 9.54
N LEU A 45 6.79 10.18 9.76
CA LEU A 45 5.64 10.34 10.64
C LEU A 45 6.09 10.79 12.04
N SER A 46 5.43 11.81 12.60
CA SER A 46 5.71 12.29 13.97
C SER A 46 5.41 11.19 14.99
N THR A 47 6.21 11.12 16.06
CA THR A 47 6.05 10.12 17.14
C THR A 47 4.71 10.22 17.86
N GLU A 48 4.04 11.38 17.82
CA GLU A 48 2.68 11.55 18.37
C GLU A 48 1.63 10.65 17.70
N PHE A 49 1.89 10.18 16.47
CA PHE A 49 0.98 9.32 15.71
C PHE A 49 1.32 7.83 15.80
N TYR A 50 2.31 7.43 16.61
CA TYR A 50 2.77 6.03 16.70
C TYR A 50 1.88 5.16 17.60
N ASP A 51 0.86 5.75 18.21
CA ASP A 51 -0.15 5.00 18.94
C ASP A 51 -0.86 3.99 18.01
N GLY A 52 -1.02 2.76 18.49
CA GLY A 52 -1.57 1.66 17.68
C GLY A 52 -3.01 1.91 17.21
N ILE A 53 -3.81 2.67 17.96
CA ILE A 53 -5.18 3.05 17.56
C ILE A 53 -5.11 4.10 16.47
N VAL A 54 -4.20 5.07 16.59
CA VAL A 54 -3.98 6.11 15.59
C VAL A 54 -3.48 5.50 14.27
N LEU A 55 -2.44 4.66 14.31
CA LEU A 55 -1.94 3.95 13.14
C LEU A 55 -3.01 3.06 12.50
N ARG A 56 -3.88 2.46 13.31
CA ARG A 56 -5.02 1.70 12.80
C ARG A 56 -6.01 2.57 12.03
N ARG A 57 -6.32 3.77 12.53
CA ARG A 57 -7.20 4.73 11.86
C ARG A 57 -6.58 5.23 10.56
N ILE A 58 -5.28 5.56 10.56
CA ILE A 58 -4.55 5.97 9.35
C ILE A 58 -4.55 4.85 8.31
N GLY A 59 -4.22 3.61 8.70
CA GLY A 59 -4.25 2.49 7.78
C GLY A 59 -5.61 2.24 7.16
N ASN A 60 -6.66 2.35 7.98
CA ASN A 60 -8.04 2.18 7.53
C ASN A 60 -8.59 3.35 6.69
N SER A 61 -7.99 4.55 6.80
CA SER A 61 -8.33 5.67 5.92
C SER A 61 -7.65 5.55 4.54
N ILE A 62 -6.53 4.83 4.45
CA ILE A 62 -5.89 4.50 3.17
C ILE A 62 -6.74 3.45 2.43
N ARG A 63 -6.89 2.25 3.01
CA ARG A 63 -7.73 1.13 2.52
C ARG A 63 -8.01 0.18 3.69
N LYS A 64 -8.23 -1.12 3.46
CA LYS A 64 -8.37 -2.09 4.54
C LYS A 64 -7.00 -2.39 5.15
N LEU A 65 -6.77 -1.98 6.39
CA LEU A 65 -5.55 -2.31 7.11
C LEU A 65 -5.50 -3.79 7.49
N LEU A 66 -4.34 -4.40 7.27
CA LEU A 66 -4.05 -5.79 7.62
C LEU A 66 -3.04 -5.89 8.75
N ARG A 67 -1.94 -5.13 8.68
CA ARG A 67 -0.82 -5.23 9.62
C ARG A 67 -0.15 -3.87 9.83
N ILE A 68 0.33 -3.65 11.05
CA ILE A 68 1.13 -2.48 11.42
C ILE A 68 2.54 -2.98 11.74
N ASP A 69 3.54 -2.31 11.19
CA ASP A 69 4.94 -2.51 11.56
C ASP A 69 5.59 -1.14 11.77
N ALA A 70 5.85 -0.81 13.03
CA ALA A 70 6.33 0.50 13.43
C ALA A 70 7.39 0.35 14.53
N CYS A 71 8.45 1.15 14.44
CA CYS A 71 9.48 1.25 15.46
C CYS A 71 9.54 2.70 15.97
N ALA A 72 9.10 2.90 17.21
CA ALA A 72 9.19 4.19 17.91
C ALA A 72 10.50 4.37 18.68
N SER A 73 11.36 3.35 18.73
CA SER A 73 12.56 3.36 19.58
C SER A 73 13.54 4.45 19.16
N SER A 74 13.89 5.34 20.09
CA SER A 74 14.88 6.41 19.89
C SER A 74 16.32 5.91 19.98
N THR A 75 16.56 4.74 20.58
CA THR A 75 17.89 4.16 20.78
C THR A 75 18.43 3.40 19.57
N ILE A 76 17.55 2.99 18.66
CA ILE A 76 17.94 2.35 17.40
C ILE A 76 17.81 3.40 16.30
N ARG A 77 18.83 3.58 15.46
CA ARG A 77 18.82 4.48 14.30
C ARG A 77 17.67 4.11 13.34
N GLY A 78 16.47 4.66 13.55
CA GLY A 78 15.38 4.57 12.60
C GLY A 78 14.01 4.55 13.25
N ARG A 79 13.38 5.74 13.29
CA ARG A 79 11.92 5.81 13.39
C ARG A 79 11.36 5.44 12.03
N TYR A 80 10.57 4.38 11.97
CA TYR A 80 9.86 4.00 10.76
C TYR A 80 8.46 3.53 11.11
N THR A 81 7.55 3.72 10.17
CA THR A 81 6.19 3.20 10.23
C THR A 81 5.80 2.74 8.84
N ARG A 82 5.46 1.47 8.73
CA ARG A 82 4.84 0.91 7.53
C ARG A 82 3.55 0.18 7.88
N LEU A 83 2.58 0.29 6.97
CA LEU A 83 1.26 -0.28 7.10
C LEU A 83 1.04 -1.24 5.94
N CYS A 84 0.62 -2.47 6.23
CA CYS A 84 0.17 -3.41 5.22
C CYS A 84 -1.31 -3.18 5.00
N VAL A 85 -1.68 -2.80 3.78
CA VAL A 85 -3.05 -2.51 3.38
C VAL A 85 -3.43 -3.36 2.18
N GLN A 86 -4.70 -3.76 2.12
CA GLN A 86 -5.26 -4.45 0.97
C GLN A 86 -5.79 -3.43 -0.03
N VAL A 87 -5.27 -3.46 -1.26
CA VAL A 87 -5.54 -2.45 -2.28
C VAL A 87 -6.10 -3.11 -3.55
N PRO A 88 -7.16 -2.55 -4.16
CA PRO A 88 -7.68 -3.04 -5.43
C PRO A 88 -6.68 -2.85 -6.58
N LEU A 89 -6.52 -3.86 -7.44
CA LEU A 89 -5.59 -3.83 -8.59
C LEU A 89 -6.11 -2.98 -9.76
N ASP A 90 -7.42 -2.81 -9.87
CA ASP A 90 -8.10 -2.11 -10.97
C ASP A 90 -8.20 -0.59 -10.76
N GLN A 91 -7.83 -0.09 -9.59
CA GLN A 91 -7.91 1.32 -9.22
C GLN A 91 -6.53 1.90 -8.94
N PRO A 92 -6.28 3.19 -9.28
CA PRO A 92 -5.08 3.88 -8.86
C PRO A 92 -4.96 3.89 -7.33
N VAL A 93 -3.73 3.73 -6.84
CA VAL A 93 -3.42 3.82 -5.42
C VAL A 93 -3.47 5.27 -4.95
N GLN A 94 -3.88 5.47 -3.69
CA GLN A 94 -3.81 6.77 -3.05
C GLN A 94 -2.36 7.10 -2.73
N THR A 95 -1.87 8.29 -3.08
CA THR A 95 -0.47 8.70 -2.87
C THR A 95 -0.26 9.57 -1.63
N VAL A 96 -1.33 10.11 -1.06
CA VAL A 96 -1.30 10.97 0.14
C VAL A 96 -2.48 10.66 1.05
N VAL A 97 -2.30 10.78 2.36
CA VAL A 97 -3.36 10.69 3.36
C VAL A 97 -3.31 11.91 4.27
N GLN A 98 -4.48 12.41 4.68
CA GLN A 98 -4.56 13.52 5.63
C GLN A 98 -4.61 12.97 7.06
N ILE A 99 -3.71 13.46 7.92
CA ILE A 99 -3.61 13.10 9.34
C ILE A 99 -3.75 14.39 10.15
N GLY A 100 -4.96 14.65 10.65
CA GLY A 100 -5.28 15.94 11.26
C GLY A 100 -5.12 17.08 10.24
N ALA A 101 -4.19 18.00 10.52
CA ALA A 101 -3.84 19.11 9.63
C ALA A 101 -2.68 18.80 8.66
N HIS A 102 -2.04 17.64 8.78
CA HIS A 102 -0.85 17.29 8.00
C HIS A 102 -1.20 16.42 6.80
N ILE A 103 -0.59 16.70 5.65
CA ILE A 103 -0.65 15.83 4.47
C ILE A 103 0.55 14.88 4.53
N GLN A 104 0.29 13.61 4.75
CA GLN A 104 1.30 12.56 4.81
C GLN A 104 1.44 11.90 3.44
N GLN A 105 2.65 11.88 2.90
CA GLN A 105 2.97 11.14 1.68
C GLN A 105 3.03 9.64 1.95
N LEU A 106 2.52 8.85 1.00
CA LEU A 106 2.48 7.40 1.03
C LEU A 106 3.48 6.84 0.01
N LEU A 107 4.40 5.98 0.47
CA LEU A 107 5.35 5.30 -0.40
C LEU A 107 5.06 3.79 -0.39
N TYR A 108 4.62 3.25 -1.53
CA TYR A 108 4.34 1.82 -1.69
C TYR A 108 5.64 1.04 -1.93
N GLU A 109 5.79 -0.10 -1.26
CA GLU A 109 6.86 -1.06 -1.56
C GLU A 109 6.55 -1.83 -2.86
N GLY A 110 7.60 -2.10 -3.66
CA GLY A 110 7.51 -2.89 -4.88
C GLY A 110 7.79 -2.09 -6.15
N GLU A 111 9.07 -1.97 -6.51
CA GLU A 111 9.55 -1.17 -7.65
C GLU A 111 8.93 -1.58 -8.99
N ASN A 112 8.74 -2.88 -9.20
CA ASN A 112 8.20 -3.45 -10.44
C ASN A 112 6.71 -3.78 -10.36
N PHE A 113 6.01 -3.30 -9.33
CA PHE A 113 4.61 -3.65 -9.09
C PHE A 113 3.65 -2.46 -9.19
N LEU A 114 4.13 -1.25 -8.90
CA LEU A 114 3.34 -0.02 -9.03
C LEU A 114 3.61 0.69 -10.37
N CYS A 115 2.56 0.88 -11.16
CA CYS A 115 2.65 1.64 -12.41
C CYS A 115 2.70 3.14 -12.12
N LYS A 116 3.86 3.77 -12.34
CA LYS A 116 4.04 5.22 -12.18
C LYS A 116 3.24 6.08 -13.18
N ALA A 117 2.69 5.49 -14.24
CA ALA A 117 1.92 6.21 -15.26
C ALA A 117 0.42 6.29 -14.97
N CYS A 118 -0.17 5.23 -14.39
CA CYS A 118 -1.62 5.17 -14.12
C CYS A 118 -1.96 4.95 -12.64
N GLY A 119 -0.95 4.81 -11.77
CA GLY A 119 -1.09 4.61 -10.34
C GLY A 119 -1.63 3.24 -9.93
N ARG A 120 -1.88 2.31 -10.86
CA ARG A 120 -2.41 0.96 -10.54
C ARG A 120 -1.30 -0.03 -10.24
N LEU A 121 -1.65 -1.08 -9.52
CA LEU A 121 -0.74 -2.19 -9.18
C LEU A 121 -0.79 -3.29 -10.25
N GLY A 122 0.20 -4.19 -10.25
CA GLY A 122 0.27 -5.36 -11.11
C GLY A 122 1.01 -5.19 -12.44
N HIS A 123 1.45 -3.97 -12.77
CA HIS A 123 2.21 -3.71 -14.00
C HIS A 123 3.12 -2.48 -13.85
N THR A 124 4.04 -2.33 -14.80
CA THR A 124 4.95 -1.17 -14.88
C THR A 124 4.52 -0.21 -15.99
N ALA A 125 5.04 1.02 -15.96
CA ALA A 125 4.73 2.04 -16.97
C ALA A 125 4.93 1.60 -18.43
N PRO A 126 5.99 0.83 -18.79
CA PRO A 126 6.16 0.30 -20.15
C PRO A 126 5.06 -0.67 -20.61
N SER A 127 4.41 -1.36 -19.67
CA SER A 127 3.33 -2.33 -19.95
C SER A 127 1.94 -1.76 -19.66
N CYS A 128 1.84 -0.44 -19.52
CA CYS A 128 0.60 0.23 -19.14
C CYS A 128 -0.34 0.38 -20.32
N ILE A 129 -1.51 -0.24 -20.22
CA ILE A 129 -2.61 -0.12 -21.20
C ILE A 129 -3.63 0.96 -20.82
N TYR A 130 -3.50 1.55 -19.63
CA TYR A 130 -4.42 2.57 -19.15
C TYR A 130 -4.02 3.95 -19.68
N PRO A 131 -5.00 4.82 -20.02
CA PRO A 131 -4.71 6.20 -20.32
C PRO A 131 -4.05 6.88 -19.11
N LYS A 132 -3.13 7.81 -19.39
CA LYS A 132 -2.44 8.56 -18.33
C LYS A 132 -3.49 9.24 -17.45
N THR A 133 -3.43 8.95 -16.15
CA THR A 133 -4.29 9.65 -15.19
C THR A 133 -3.59 10.97 -14.88
N GLU A 134 -4.16 12.09 -15.33
CA GLU A 134 -3.73 13.39 -14.84
C GLU A 134 -3.98 13.41 -13.33
N SER A 135 -2.91 13.59 -12.56
CA SER A 135 -3.05 13.86 -11.13
C SER A 135 -3.87 15.13 -10.99
N VAL A 136 -5.05 15.02 -10.36
CA VAL A 136 -5.87 16.19 -10.04
C VAL A 136 -5.04 17.07 -9.09
N LYS A 137 -4.39 18.09 -9.63
CA LYS A 137 -3.94 19.24 -8.86
C LYS A 137 -5.20 19.97 -8.45
N GLN A 138 -5.67 19.75 -7.21
CA GLN A 138 -6.69 20.63 -6.65
C GLN A 138 -6.05 22.00 -6.42
N THR A 139 -6.31 22.89 -7.38
CA THR A 139 -6.03 24.33 -7.31
C THR A 139 -6.72 24.91 -6.09
N GLN A 140 -5.94 25.53 -5.21
CA GLN A 140 -6.45 26.36 -4.13
C GLN A 140 -7.17 27.56 -4.75
N ALA A 141 -8.47 27.68 -4.47
CA ALA A 141 -9.20 28.94 -4.62
C ALA A 141 -9.52 29.43 -3.22
N GLY A 142 -8.87 30.50 -2.80
CA GLY A 142 -9.22 31.26 -1.60
C GLY A 142 -9.23 32.75 -1.95
N PRO A 143 -10.24 33.50 -1.48
CA PRO A 143 -10.02 34.76 -0.80
C PRO A 143 -9.71 34.53 0.68
#